data_AF-A0A1E7RSV3-F1
#
_entry.id   AF-A0A1E7RSV3-F1
#
_cell.length_a   1.000
_cell.length_b   1.000
_cell.length_c   1.000
_cell.angle_alpha   90.00
_cell.angle_beta   90.00
_cell.angle_gamma   90.00
#
_symmetry.space_group_name_H-M   'P 1'
#
loop_
_entity.id
_entity.type
_entity.pdbx_description
1 polymer ?
#
loop_
_entity_poly.entity_id
_entity_poly.type
_entity_poly.pdbx_seq_one_letter_code
_entity_poly.pdbx_strand_id
1 'polypeptide(L)' 'MTKADIGKARWARARAASLWQQADALDLDRSGDWRAWAQRNRGAARLRAEAARFESIASRLDPCAFDEAA' A
#
# COMPACT_ATOMS: atom_id res chain seq x y z
N MET A 1 5.41 -6.03 22.86
CA MET A 1 5.82 -5.37 21.60
C MET A 1 6.99 -4.43 21.88
N THR A 2 8.06 -4.46 21.09
CA THR A 2 9.24 -3.62 21.36
C THR A 2 9.12 -2.26 20.67
N LYS A 3 9.90 -1.26 21.12
CA LYS A 3 10.01 0.05 20.44
C LYS A 3 10.47 -0.09 18.98
N ALA A 4 11.28 -1.10 18.69
CA ALA A 4 11.73 -1.43 17.34
C ALA A 4 10.57 -1.96 16.47
N ASP A 5 9.69 -2.81 17.02
CA ASP A 5 8.53 -3.34 16.28
C ASP A 5 7.54 -2.22 15.93
N ILE A 6 7.29 -1.30 16.87
CA ILE A 6 6.47 -0.10 16.62
C ILE A 6 7.06 0.75 15.49
N GLY A 7 8.39 0.95 15.49
CA GLY A 7 9.08 1.70 14.44
C GLY A 7 8.97 1.03 13.07
N LYS A 8 9.14 -0.29 13.01
CA LYS A 8 8.98 -1.09 11.78
C LYS A 8 7.54 -1.07 11.27
N ALA A 9 6.56 -1.19 12.16
CA ALA A 9 5.14 -1.11 11.80
C ALA A 9 4.80 0.27 11.21
N ARG A 10 5.28 1.36 11.82
CA ARG A 10 5.11 2.72 11.29
C ARG A 10 5.75 2.89 9.91
N TRP A 11 6.97 2.38 9.74
CA TRP A 11 7.64 2.41 8.44
C TRP A 11 6.86 1.61 7.38
N ALA A 12 6.36 0.42 7.73
CA ALA A 12 5.57 -0.41 6.83
C ALA A 12 4.27 0.27 6.41
N ARG A 13 3.56 0.91 7.36
CA ARG A 13 2.36 1.73 7.06
C ARG A 13 2.66 2.89 6.11
N ALA A 14 3.74 3.63 6.36
CA ALA A 14 4.16 4.72 5.48
C ALA A 14 4.50 4.21 4.07
N ARG A 15 5.14 3.04 3.98
CA ARG A 15 5.45 2.42 2.68
C ARG A 15 4.20 1.97 1.94
N ALA A 16 3.23 1.36 2.63
CA ALA A 16 1.94 0.99 2.06
C ALA A 16 1.20 2.21 1.52
N ALA A 17 1.11 3.29 2.31
CA ALA A 17 0.46 4.54 1.89
C ALA A 17 1.09 5.13 0.62
N SER A 18 2.43 5.12 0.52
CA SER A 18 3.14 5.58 -0.68
C SER A 18 2.85 4.71 -1.92
N LEU A 19 2.66 3.40 -1.75
CA LEU A 19 2.30 2.50 -2.84
C LEU A 19 0.85 2.70 -3.29
N TRP A 20 -0.07 2.93 -2.36
CA TRP A 20 -1.45 3.30 -2.68
C TRP A 20 -1.51 4.59 -3.48
N GLN A 21 -0.80 5.64 -3.06
CA GLN A 21 -0.74 6.91 -3.81
C GLN A 21 -0.22 6.73 -5.24
N GLN A 22 0.77 5.86 -5.45
CA GLN A 22 1.28 5.55 -6.80
C GLN A 22 0.26 4.77 -7.62
N ALA A 23 -0.46 3.82 -7.02
CA ALA A 23 -1.53 3.09 -7.69
C ALA A 23 -2.67 4.02 -8.11
N ASP A 24 -3.07 4.93 -7.23
CA ASP A 24 -4.12 5.92 -7.50
C ASP A 24 -3.71 6.90 -8.60
N ALA A 25 -2.44 7.32 -8.62
CA ALA A 25 -1.90 8.14 -9.72
C ALA A 25 -2.00 7.43 -11.08
N LEU A 26 -1.77 6.11 -11.13
CA LEU A 26 -1.93 5.33 -12.36
C LEU A 26 -3.39 5.17 -12.79
N ASP A 27 -4.32 5.07 -11.84
CA ASP A 27 -5.75 4.99 -12.13
C ASP A 27 -6.33 6.34 -12.60
N LEU A 28 -5.80 7.44 -12.09
CA LEU A 28 -6.18 8.79 -12.52
C LEU A 28 -5.65 9.13 -13.93
N ASP A 29 -4.57 8.50 -14.36
CA ASP A 29 -4.03 8.66 -15.71
C ASP A 29 -4.93 7.97 -16.76
N ARG A 30 -5.84 8.76 -17.34
CA ARG A 30 -6.74 8.33 -18.42
C ARG A 30 -6.15 8.49 -19.82
N SER A 31 -4.83 8.68 -19.96
CA SER A 31 -4.20 8.90 -21.25
C SER A 31 -3.89 7.60 -22.02
N GLY A 32 -3.96 7.68 -23.35
CA GLY A 32 -3.54 6.62 -24.28
C GLY A 32 -4.60 5.57 -24.61
N ASP A 33 -4.22 4.63 -25.47
CA ASP A 33 -5.12 3.60 -26.00
C ASP A 33 -5.43 2.50 -24.97
N TRP A 34 -6.44 1.69 -25.25
CA TRP A 34 -6.93 0.60 -24.37
C TRP A 34 -5.80 -0.34 -23.88
N ARG A 35 -4.77 -0.57 -24.69
CA ARG A 35 -3.63 -1.42 -24.34
C ARG A 35 -2.73 -0.76 -23.30
N ALA A 36 -2.51 0.55 -23.42
CA ALA A 36 -1.77 1.33 -22.43
C ALA A 36 -2.54 1.40 -21.11
N TRP A 37 -3.86 1.57 -21.17
CA TRP A 37 -4.75 1.47 -20.01
C TRP A 37 -4.67 0.10 -19.32
N ALA A 38 -4.74 -0.99 -20.09
CA ALA A 38 -4.65 -2.36 -19.54
C ALA A 38 -3.30 -2.63 -18.86
N GLN A 39 -2.19 -2.14 -19.45
CA GLN A 39 -0.86 -2.26 -18.85
C GLN A 39 -0.75 -1.47 -17.53
N ARG A 40 -1.28 -0.23 -17.50
CA ARG A 40 -1.33 0.59 -16.27
C ARG A 40 -2.15 -0.08 -15.18
N ASN A 41 -3.32 -0.62 -15.50
CA ASN A 41 -4.15 -1.35 -14.54
C ASN A 41 -3.42 -2.53 -13.90
N ARG A 42 -2.63 -3.28 -14.68
CA ARG A 42 -1.78 -4.35 -14.13
C ARG A 42 -0.69 -3.78 -13.21
N GLY A 43 -0.10 -2.64 -13.57
CA GLY A 43 0.85 -1.91 -12.74
C GLY A 43 0.23 -1.46 -11.41
N ALA A 44 -0.93 -0.80 -11.46
CA ALA A 44 -1.69 -0.37 -10.29
C ALA A 44 -2.06 -1.56 -9.41
N ALA A 45 -2.61 -2.64 -9.98
CA ALA A 45 -2.94 -3.86 -9.25
C ALA A 45 -1.73 -4.46 -8.51
N ARG A 46 -0.54 -4.45 -9.14
CA ARG A 46 0.69 -4.91 -8.49
C ARG A 46 1.09 -4.02 -7.31
N LEU A 47 0.99 -2.69 -7.47
CA LEU A 47 1.28 -1.75 -6.38
C LEU A 47 0.33 -1.95 -5.20
N ARG A 48 -0.96 -2.17 -5.46
CA ARG A 48 -1.97 -2.48 -4.43
C ARG A 48 -1.65 -3.77 -3.69
N ALA A 49 -1.28 -4.82 -4.42
CA ALA A 49 -0.89 -6.10 -3.82
C ALA A 49 0.34 -5.94 -2.92
N GLU A 50 1.31 -5.12 -3.32
CA GLU A 50 2.49 -4.81 -2.51
C GLU A 50 2.14 -3.96 -1.28
N ALA A 51 1.25 -2.97 -1.42
CA ALA A 51 0.76 -2.15 -0.31
C ALA A 51 0.06 -3.01 0.76
N ALA A 52 -0.84 -3.90 0.34
CA ALA A 52 -1.52 -4.84 1.22
C ALA A 52 -0.55 -5.78 1.97
N ARG A 53 0.57 -6.16 1.34
CA ARG A 53 1.63 -6.93 2.02
C ARG A 53 2.27 -6.13 3.14
N PHE A 54 2.59 -4.86 2.90
CA PHE A 54 3.16 -3.99 3.94
C PHE A 54 2.16 -3.70 5.06
N GLU A 55 0.88 -3.54 4.75
CA GLU A 55 -0.19 -3.46 5.77
C GLU A 55 -0.25 -4.73 6.62
N SER A 56 -0.22 -5.91 5.99
CA SER A 56 -0.20 -7.18 6.71
C SER A 56 1.02 -7.31 7.63
N ILE A 57 2.20 -6.85 7.17
CA ILE A 57 3.41 -6.79 8.01
C ILE A 57 3.19 -5.85 9.20
N ALA A 58 2.64 -4.65 8.95
CA ALA A 58 2.38 -3.69 9.99
C ALA A 58 1.39 -4.23 11.05
N SER A 59 0.29 -4.86 10.63
CA SER A 59 -0.70 -5.45 11.54
C SER A 59 -0.12 -6.61 12.36
N ARG A 60 0.83 -7.37 11.81
CA ARG A 60 1.52 -8.43 12.57
C ARG A 60 2.50 -7.88 13.61
N LEU A 61 3.18 -6.79 13.27
CA LEU A 61 4.16 -6.15 14.14
C LEU A 61 3.51 -5.28 15.22
N ASP A 62 2.35 -4.72 14.92
CA ASP A 62 1.58 -3.82 15.77
C ASP A 62 0.07 -4.04 15.60
N PRO A 63 -0.46 -5.13 16.20
CA PRO A 63 -1.87 -5.50 16.07
C PRO A 63 -2.82 -4.56 16.82
N CYS A 64 -2.35 -3.89 17.88
CA CYS A 64 -3.20 -3.04 18.73
C CYS A 64 -3.58 -1.71 18.06
N ALA A 65 -2.71 -1.19 17.18
CA ALA A 65 -2.98 0.05 16.44
C ALA A 65 -4.08 -0.08 15.37
N PHE A 66 -4.56 -1.29 15.07
CA PHE A 66 -5.68 -1.50 14.15
C PHE A 66 -7.05 -1.38 14.87
N ASP A 67 -7.10 -1.64 16.18
CA ASP A 67 -8.32 -1.51 16.99
C ASP A 67 -8.65 -0.05 17.35
N GLU A 68 -7.65 0.84 17.40
CA GLU A 68 -7.87 2.28 17.67
C GLU A 68 -8.36 3.10 16.45
N ALA A 69 -8.43 2.50 15.25
CA ALA A 69 -8.78 3.18 14.01
C ALA A 69 -10.21 2.89 13.50
N ALA A 70 -11.03 2.17 14.27
CA ALA A 70 -12.43 1.81 13.96
C ALA A 70 -13.42 2.60 14.83
#